data_AF-A0A4D7H5H5-F1
#
_entry.id   AF-A0A4D7H5H5-F1
#
_cell.length_a   1.000
_cell.length_b   1.000
_cell.length_c   1.000
_cell.angle_alpha   90.00
_cell.angle_beta   90.00
_cell.angle_gamma   90.00
#
_symmetry.space_group_name_H-M   'P 1'
#
loop_
_entity.id
_entity.type
_entity.pdbx_description
1 polymer ?
#
loop_
_entity_poly.entity_id
_entity_poly.type
_entity_poly.pdbx_seq_one_letter_code
_entity_poly.pdbx_strand_id
1 'polypeptide(L)'
;MGKFAKSVQNYICESLTEHYPTGSWEPEFSISGTPVDIGGKKVDHLYLVELEWRRADPADNAAKIFRHLQADRVEAEQVTFFQIFTDYYKLSHGGVSSKRKNAEFVGEIAAQTFGKLSYCAVDFYMNPPKRGEKWPDTWKEATDKTVTTLCNEIELKNTC
;
A
#
# COMPACT_ATOMS: atom_id res chain seq x y z
N MET A 1 -7.82 -7.75 9.11
CA MET A 1 -8.37 -6.38 9.02
C MET A 1 -9.80 -6.33 9.58
N GLY A 2 -10.30 -5.15 9.97
CA GLY A 2 -11.72 -4.99 10.34
C GLY A 2 -12.63 -4.88 9.10
N LYS A 3 -13.96 -5.07 9.26
CA LYS A 3 -14.93 -5.03 8.15
C LYS A 3 -14.79 -3.78 7.28
N PHE A 4 -14.60 -2.61 7.88
CA PHE A 4 -14.48 -1.37 7.13
C PHE A 4 -13.20 -1.31 6.30
N ALA A 5 -12.05 -1.64 6.89
CA ALA A 5 -10.79 -1.69 6.18
C ALA A 5 -10.84 -2.69 5.00
N LYS A 6 -11.53 -3.82 5.17
CA LYS A 6 -11.76 -4.79 4.08
C LYS A 6 -12.64 -4.20 2.97
N SER A 7 -13.66 -3.42 3.31
CA SER A 7 -14.45 -2.69 2.31
C SER A 7 -13.62 -1.66 1.54
N VAL A 8 -12.72 -0.94 2.21
CA VAL A 8 -11.80 0.00 1.55
C VAL A 8 -10.82 -0.73 0.64
N GLN A 9 -10.19 -1.80 1.10
CA GLN A 9 -9.30 -2.65 0.29
C GLN A 9 -9.99 -3.18 -0.98
N ASN A 10 -11.18 -3.76 -0.85
CA ASN A 10 -11.93 -4.24 -2.00
C ASN A 10 -12.22 -3.11 -2.99
N TYR A 11 -12.64 -1.95 -2.48
CA TYR A 11 -12.93 -0.80 -3.33
C TYR A 11 -11.68 -0.25 -4.02
N ILE A 12 -10.52 -0.19 -3.34
CA ILE A 12 -9.23 0.15 -3.99
C ILE A 12 -8.95 -0.84 -5.13
N CYS A 13 -9.11 -2.14 -4.89
CA CYS A 13 -8.86 -3.17 -5.90
C CYS A 13 -9.79 -3.06 -7.12
N GLU A 14 -11.08 -2.82 -6.89
CA GLU A 14 -12.09 -2.57 -7.93
C GLU A 14 -11.73 -1.33 -8.75
N SER A 15 -11.43 -0.21 -8.08
CA SER A 15 -11.05 1.05 -8.75
C SER A 15 -9.72 0.94 -9.51
N LEU A 16 -8.73 0.21 -9.00
CA LEU A 16 -7.48 -0.06 -9.73
C LEU A 16 -7.72 -0.90 -10.98
N THR A 17 -8.66 -1.84 -10.93
CA THR A 17 -9.05 -2.64 -12.11
C THR A 17 -9.70 -1.76 -13.17
N GLU A 18 -10.51 -0.78 -12.76
CA GLU A 18 -11.16 0.17 -13.68
C GLU A 18 -10.17 1.19 -14.26
N HIS A 19 -9.33 1.80 -13.43
CA HIS A 19 -8.45 2.90 -13.83
C HIS A 19 -7.09 2.45 -14.38
N TYR A 20 -6.63 1.25 -14.04
CA TYR A 20 -5.40 0.66 -14.57
C TYR A 20 -5.64 -0.76 -15.11
N PRO A 21 -6.43 -0.91 -16.20
CA PRO A 21 -6.89 -2.21 -16.71
C PRO A 21 -5.77 -3.06 -17.33
N THR A 22 -4.57 -2.50 -17.52
CA THR A 22 -3.41 -3.26 -17.99
C THR A 22 -2.76 -4.11 -16.90
N GLY A 23 -3.11 -3.86 -15.63
CA GLY A 23 -2.74 -4.69 -14.49
C GLY A 23 -3.87 -5.64 -14.10
N SER A 24 -3.52 -6.85 -13.65
CA SER A 24 -4.44 -7.79 -13.00
C SER A 24 -4.34 -7.61 -11.49
N TRP A 25 -5.43 -7.17 -10.86
CA TRP A 25 -5.46 -6.80 -9.44
C TRP A 25 -6.29 -7.81 -8.63
N GLU A 26 -5.77 -8.19 -7.46
CA GLU A 26 -6.44 -9.10 -6.53
C GLU A 26 -6.30 -8.65 -5.07
N PRO A 27 -7.37 -8.70 -4.26
CA PRO A 27 -7.28 -8.43 -2.82
C PRO A 27 -6.72 -9.66 -2.08
N GLU A 28 -6.21 -9.45 -0.87
CA GLU A 28 -5.69 -10.52 0.01
C GLU A 28 -4.58 -11.36 -0.66
N PHE A 29 -3.67 -10.67 -1.36
CA PHE A 29 -2.54 -11.29 -2.05
C PHE A 29 -1.52 -11.90 -1.08
N SER A 30 -0.62 -12.76 -1.58
CA SER A 30 0.37 -13.45 -0.74
C SER A 30 1.72 -13.56 -1.41
N ILE A 31 2.77 -13.16 -0.67
CA ILE A 31 4.17 -13.33 -1.04
C ILE A 31 4.81 -14.32 -0.09
N SER A 32 5.09 -15.53 -0.59
CA SER A 32 5.75 -16.57 0.22
C SER A 32 5.08 -16.79 1.59
N GLY A 33 3.73 -16.75 1.61
CA GLY A 33 2.90 -16.89 2.81
C GLY A 33 2.77 -15.62 3.66
N THR A 34 3.37 -14.51 3.26
CA THR A 34 3.16 -13.19 3.89
C THR A 34 2.02 -12.47 3.18
N PRO A 35 0.91 -12.16 3.88
CA PRO A 35 -0.23 -11.51 3.28
C PRO A 35 0.10 -10.07 2.90
N VAL A 36 -0.47 -9.64 1.78
CA VAL A 36 -0.45 -8.28 1.25
C VAL A 36 -1.89 -7.87 0.99
N ASP A 37 -2.27 -6.63 1.29
CA ASP A 37 -3.67 -6.23 1.16
C ASP A 37 -4.13 -6.27 -0.31
N ILE A 38 -3.33 -5.80 -1.26
CA ILE A 38 -3.66 -5.88 -2.69
C ILE A 38 -2.39 -6.21 -3.48
N GLY A 39 -2.51 -7.16 -4.41
CA GLY A 39 -1.51 -7.47 -5.41
C GLY A 39 -1.95 -7.01 -6.79
N GLY A 40 -1.04 -6.47 -7.58
CA GLY A 40 -1.24 -6.14 -8.99
C GLY A 40 -0.15 -6.79 -9.83
N LYS A 41 -0.50 -7.42 -10.95
CA LYS A 41 0.47 -8.05 -11.86
C LYS A 41 0.34 -7.47 -13.26
N LYS A 42 1.46 -7.10 -13.85
CA LYS A 42 1.67 -6.79 -15.27
C LYS A 42 2.91 -7.55 -15.71
N VAL A 43 3.02 -7.95 -16.99
CA VAL A 43 4.05 -8.87 -17.56
C VAL A 43 5.29 -9.09 -16.67
N ASP A 44 6.10 -8.05 -16.46
CA ASP A 44 7.35 -8.14 -15.67
C ASP A 44 7.35 -7.31 -14.35
N HIS A 45 6.18 -6.80 -13.96
CA HIS A 45 6.02 -5.88 -12.84
C HIS A 45 4.98 -6.37 -11.82
N LEU A 46 5.40 -6.45 -10.57
CA LEU A 46 4.56 -6.75 -9.43
C LEU A 46 4.30 -5.50 -8.58
N TYR A 47 3.03 -5.14 -8.42
CA TYR A 47 2.58 -4.07 -7.53
C TYR A 47 2.08 -4.69 -6.23
N LEU A 48 2.58 -4.20 -5.10
CA LEU A 48 2.16 -4.62 -3.76
C LEU A 48 1.63 -3.40 -3.03
N VAL A 49 0.44 -3.50 -2.47
CA VAL A 49 -0.19 -2.39 -1.75
C VAL A 49 -0.55 -2.85 -0.34
N GLU A 50 0.02 -2.19 0.67
CA GLU A 50 -0.38 -2.33 2.07
C GLU A 50 -1.26 -1.16 2.49
N LEU A 51 -2.40 -1.47 3.11
CA LEU A 51 -3.28 -0.49 3.74
C LEU A 51 -2.97 -0.43 5.24
N GLU A 52 -2.12 0.50 5.62
CA GLU A 52 -1.83 0.79 7.02
C GLU A 52 -3.01 1.52 7.66
N TRP A 53 -3.96 0.74 8.16
CA TRP A 53 -5.18 1.26 8.75
C TRP A 53 -4.90 1.88 10.12
N ARG A 54 -4.52 1.05 11.10
CA ARG A 54 -4.25 1.44 12.51
C ARG A 54 -3.21 0.53 13.16
N ARG A 55 -2.31 -0.05 12.35
CA ARG A 55 -1.34 -1.05 12.82
C ARG A 55 -0.40 -0.41 13.84
N ALA A 56 -0.08 -1.16 14.90
CA ALA A 56 0.81 -0.64 15.95
C ALA A 56 2.25 -0.48 15.41
N ASP A 57 2.64 -1.38 14.52
CA ASP A 57 3.93 -1.38 13.84
C ASP A 57 3.71 -1.60 12.32
N PRO A 58 3.63 -0.52 11.52
CA PRO A 58 3.48 -0.63 10.07
C PRO A 58 4.78 -1.07 9.36
N ALA A 59 5.94 -1.09 10.02
CA ALA A 59 7.19 -1.48 9.37
C ALA A 59 7.37 -3.01 9.26
N ASP A 60 6.79 -3.77 10.21
CA ASP A 60 7.01 -5.21 10.34
C ASP A 60 6.58 -6.01 9.10
N ASN A 61 5.40 -5.75 8.51
CA ASN A 61 4.94 -6.51 7.35
C ASN A 61 5.78 -6.18 6.10
N ALA A 62 6.12 -4.91 5.90
CA ALA A 62 7.02 -4.48 4.83
C ALA A 62 8.39 -5.17 4.94
N ALA A 63 8.98 -5.20 6.13
CA ALA A 63 10.26 -5.87 6.37
C ALA A 63 10.22 -7.38 6.04
N LYS A 64 9.10 -8.07 6.33
CA LYS A 64 8.91 -9.48 5.95
C LYS A 64 8.87 -9.66 4.44
N ILE A 65 8.18 -8.79 3.73
CA ILE A 65 8.09 -8.80 2.27
C ILE A 65 9.46 -8.53 1.65
N PHE A 66 10.18 -7.53 2.15
CA PHE A 66 11.53 -7.20 1.67
C PHE A 66 12.54 -8.32 1.92
N ARG A 67 12.41 -9.06 3.03
CA ARG A 67 13.18 -10.27 3.28
C ARG A 67 12.91 -11.38 2.25
N HIS A 68 11.67 -11.50 1.74
CA HIS A 68 11.36 -12.45 0.66
C HIS A 68 11.92 -11.98 -0.69
N LEU A 69 11.95 -10.67 -0.93
CA LEU A 69 12.62 -10.09 -2.11
C LEU A 69 14.13 -10.39 -2.08
N GLN A 70 14.78 -10.21 -0.93
CA GLN A 70 16.20 -10.53 -0.73
C GLN A 70 16.50 -12.01 -0.95
N ALA A 71 15.60 -12.90 -0.54
CA ALA A 71 15.75 -14.35 -0.69
C ALA A 71 15.37 -14.86 -2.09
N ASP A 72 15.15 -13.96 -3.06
CA ASP A 72 14.70 -14.25 -4.43
C ASP A 72 13.47 -15.16 -4.50
N ARG A 73 12.54 -14.98 -3.57
CA ARG A 73 11.27 -15.73 -3.52
C ARG A 73 10.10 -15.00 -4.18
N VAL A 74 10.42 -14.00 -5.00
CA VAL A 74 9.45 -13.19 -5.74
C VAL A 74 9.87 -13.18 -7.19
N GLU A 75 9.07 -13.83 -8.02
CA GLU A 75 9.27 -13.94 -9.47
C GLU A 75 8.66 -12.70 -10.16
N ALA A 76 9.42 -11.61 -10.16
CA ALA A 76 9.12 -10.39 -10.91
C ALA A 76 10.43 -9.62 -11.18
N GLU A 77 10.55 -9.00 -12.37
CA GLU A 77 11.72 -8.20 -12.70
C GLU A 77 11.71 -6.86 -11.96
N GLN A 78 10.52 -6.28 -11.78
CA GLN A 78 10.28 -5.06 -11.02
C GLN A 78 9.19 -5.25 -9.98
N VAL A 79 9.37 -4.61 -8.83
CA VAL A 79 8.42 -4.60 -7.72
C VAL A 79 8.18 -3.16 -7.30
N THR A 80 6.93 -2.72 -7.24
CA THR A 80 6.56 -1.45 -6.60
C THR A 80 5.73 -1.73 -5.35
N PHE A 81 6.23 -1.28 -4.21
CA PHE A 81 5.60 -1.39 -2.92
C PHE A 81 4.98 -0.05 -2.52
N PHE A 82 3.66 0.00 -2.54
CA PHE A 82 2.87 1.10 -2.03
C PHE A 82 2.50 0.84 -0.58
N GLN A 83 2.75 1.81 0.29
CA GLN A 83 2.30 1.77 1.67
C GLN A 83 1.36 2.94 1.94
N ILE A 84 0.07 2.62 2.04
CA ILE A 84 -1.00 3.59 2.19
C ILE A 84 -1.23 3.84 3.70
N PHE A 85 -1.05 5.08 4.14
CA PHE A 85 -1.20 5.46 5.55
C PHE A 85 -2.44 6.33 5.77
N THR A 86 -3.32 5.89 6.68
CA THR A 86 -4.44 6.74 7.11
C THR A 86 -4.00 7.92 7.97
N ASP A 87 -4.90 8.88 8.18
CA ASP A 87 -4.66 10.02 9.07
C ASP A 87 -4.46 9.61 10.55
N TYR A 88 -4.70 8.34 10.91
CA TYR A 88 -4.33 7.79 12.22
C TYR A 88 -2.86 8.03 12.58
N TYR A 89 -1.98 8.10 11.57
CA TYR A 89 -0.56 8.33 11.76
C TYR A 89 -0.17 9.82 11.72
N LYS A 90 -1.10 10.76 11.48
CA LYS A 90 -0.81 12.20 11.51
C LYS A 90 -0.83 12.73 12.94
N LEU A 91 0.09 13.66 13.22
CA LEU A 91 0.19 14.32 14.53
C LEU A 91 -0.60 15.64 14.50
N SER A 92 -1.24 15.99 15.62
CA SER A 92 -2.05 17.21 15.75
C SER A 92 -1.24 18.50 15.55
N HIS A 93 0.07 18.46 15.82
CA HIS A 93 1.00 19.57 15.65
C HIS A 93 1.72 19.56 14.29
N GLY A 94 1.23 18.76 13.33
CA GLY A 94 1.87 18.57 12.03
C GLY A 94 2.92 17.47 12.01
N GLY A 95 3.13 16.90 10.82
CA GLY A 95 3.97 15.73 10.60
C GLY A 95 3.27 14.41 10.94
N VAL A 96 4.07 13.34 10.98
CA VAL A 96 3.59 11.97 11.18
C VAL A 96 4.26 11.29 12.36
N SER A 97 3.57 10.31 12.93
CA SER A 97 4.01 9.50 14.05
C SER A 97 5.34 8.78 13.75
N SER A 98 6.11 8.50 14.80
CA SER A 98 7.34 7.71 14.69
C SER A 98 7.11 6.34 14.03
N LYS A 99 5.93 5.74 14.22
CA LYS A 99 5.54 4.49 13.56
C LYS A 99 5.58 4.60 12.04
N ARG A 100 4.97 5.65 11.49
CA ARG A 100 4.99 5.92 10.05
C ARG A 100 6.40 6.29 9.58
N LYS A 101 7.13 7.14 10.32
CA LYS A 101 8.52 7.47 9.98
C LYS A 101 9.41 6.23 9.89
N ASN A 102 9.26 5.28 10.80
CA ASN A 102 10.03 4.05 10.79
C ASN A 102 9.66 3.16 9.60
N ALA A 103 8.37 3.06 9.25
CA ALA A 103 7.94 2.30 8.09
C ALA A 103 8.43 2.92 6.78
N GLU A 104 8.35 4.25 6.64
CA GLU A 104 8.91 4.99 5.51
C GLU A 104 10.42 4.78 5.40
N PHE A 105 11.16 4.92 6.50
CA PHE A 105 12.59 4.65 6.53
C PHE A 105 12.94 3.22 6.07
N VAL A 106 12.22 2.20 6.56
CA VAL A 106 12.44 0.81 6.14
C VAL A 106 12.14 0.62 4.65
N GLY A 107 11.07 1.25 4.14
CA GLY A 107 10.71 1.23 2.72
C GLY A 107 11.77 1.89 1.83
N GLU A 108 12.22 3.08 2.21
CA GLU A 108 13.25 3.84 1.47
C GLU A 108 14.58 3.11 1.43
N ILE A 109 15.06 2.59 2.57
CA ILE A 109 16.29 1.82 2.63
C ILE A 109 16.18 0.54 1.79
N ALA A 110 15.03 -0.14 1.81
CA ALA A 110 14.82 -1.32 0.98
C ALA A 110 14.88 -0.98 -0.51
N ALA A 111 14.23 0.09 -0.96
CA ALA A 111 14.27 0.53 -2.36
C ALA A 111 15.67 0.95 -2.81
N GLN A 112 16.48 1.52 -1.92
CA GLN A 112 17.89 1.83 -2.21
C GLN A 112 18.77 0.58 -2.26
N THR A 113 18.40 -0.47 -1.52
CA THR A 113 19.18 -1.70 -1.41
C THR A 113 18.88 -2.68 -2.54
N PHE A 114 17.61 -2.80 -2.94
CA PHE A 114 17.16 -3.74 -3.94
C PHE A 114 16.84 -3.02 -5.25
N GLY A 115 17.70 -3.17 -6.27
CA GLY A 115 17.53 -2.47 -7.55
C GLY A 115 16.22 -2.77 -8.29
N LYS A 116 15.56 -3.89 -7.98
CA LYS A 116 14.21 -4.24 -8.50
C LYS A 116 13.05 -3.66 -7.69
N LEU A 117 13.30 -2.97 -6.58
CA LEU A 117 12.25 -2.47 -5.67
C LEU A 117 12.12 -0.95 -5.77
N SER A 118 10.89 -0.52 -6.02
CA SER A 118 10.42 0.85 -5.85
C SER A 118 9.54 0.94 -4.61
N TYR A 119 9.73 1.95 -3.77
CA TYR A 119 8.88 2.24 -2.61
C TYR A 119 8.14 3.56 -2.80
N CYS A 120 6.85 3.59 -2.42
CA CYS A 120 6.04 4.80 -2.39
C CYS A 120 5.14 4.81 -1.14
N ALA A 121 5.33 5.79 -0.26
CA ALA A 121 4.38 6.06 0.82
C ALA A 121 3.24 6.95 0.29
N VAL A 122 1.99 6.58 0.58
CA VAL A 122 0.80 7.27 0.04
C VAL A 122 -0.13 7.64 1.18
N ASP A 123 -0.68 8.85 1.14
CA ASP A 123 -1.66 9.31 2.12
C ASP A 123 -3.07 8.81 1.79
N PHE A 124 -3.76 8.29 2.81
CA PHE A 124 -5.20 8.07 2.80
C PHE A 124 -5.85 9.10 3.73
N TYR A 125 -6.45 10.14 3.14
CA TYR A 125 -6.97 11.33 3.83
C TYR A 125 -8.27 11.08 4.61
N MET A 126 -8.22 10.16 5.56
CA MET A 126 -9.32 9.84 6.45
C MET A 126 -8.80 9.27 7.76
N ASN A 127 -9.42 9.67 8.87
CA ASN A 127 -9.23 9.00 10.14
C ASN A 127 -10.09 7.72 10.19
N PRO A 128 -9.49 6.54 10.44
CA PRO A 128 -10.23 5.30 10.52
C PRO A 128 -11.10 5.27 11.80
N PRO A 129 -12.42 5.02 11.69
CA PRO A 129 -13.31 4.98 12.83
C PRO A 129 -12.91 3.89 13.82
N LYS A 130 -13.28 4.06 15.10
CA LYS A 130 -13.17 2.98 16.10
C LYS A 130 -14.21 1.91 15.83
N ARG A 131 -14.00 0.75 16.45
CA ARG A 131 -14.92 -0.39 16.33
C ARG A 131 -16.32 0.02 16.80
N GLY A 132 -17.32 -0.16 15.95
CA GLY A 132 -18.72 0.14 16.24
C GLY A 132 -19.17 1.55 15.87
N GLU A 133 -18.25 2.45 15.49
CA GLU A 133 -18.61 3.76 14.98
C GLU A 133 -19.12 3.68 13.53
N LYS A 134 -19.96 4.66 13.16
CA LYS A 134 -20.45 4.81 11.78
C LYS A 134 -19.27 5.04 10.84
N TRP A 135 -19.34 4.45 9.65
CA TRP A 135 -18.34 4.70 8.60
C TRP A 135 -18.53 6.13 8.05
N PRO A 136 -17.45 6.91 7.86
CA PRO A 136 -17.55 8.27 7.32
C PRO A 136 -18.14 8.26 5.91
N ASP A 137 -19.15 9.07 5.61
CA ASP A 137 -19.81 9.04 4.28
C ASP A 137 -18.85 9.40 3.11
N THR A 138 -17.73 10.06 3.42
CA THR A 138 -16.68 10.48 2.46
C THR A 138 -15.60 9.42 2.19
N TRP A 139 -15.71 8.21 2.75
CA TRP A 139 -14.64 7.21 2.64
C TRP A 139 -14.33 6.79 1.20
N LYS A 140 -15.34 6.74 0.33
CA LYS A 140 -15.16 6.43 -1.10
C LYS A 140 -14.37 7.51 -1.81
N GLU A 141 -14.71 8.77 -1.60
CA GLU A 141 -13.99 9.91 -2.18
C GLU A 141 -12.51 9.93 -1.75
N ALA A 142 -12.24 9.67 -0.47
CA ALA A 142 -10.86 9.53 0.03
C ALA A 142 -10.13 8.36 -0.65
N THR A 143 -10.85 7.28 -0.94
CA THR A 143 -10.31 6.12 -1.65
C THR A 143 -10.03 6.44 -3.12
N ASP A 144 -10.94 7.11 -3.83
CA ASP A 144 -10.77 7.52 -5.23
C ASP A 144 -9.53 8.42 -5.40
N LYS A 145 -9.33 9.37 -4.48
CA LYS A 145 -8.11 10.22 -4.45
C LYS A 145 -6.84 9.40 -4.23
N THR A 146 -6.91 8.40 -3.36
CA THR A 146 -5.78 7.50 -3.11
C THR A 146 -5.46 6.69 -4.37
N VAL A 147 -6.48 6.12 -5.02
CA VAL A 147 -6.32 5.36 -6.27
C VAL A 147 -5.74 6.22 -7.38
N THR A 148 -6.21 7.47 -7.53
CA THR A 148 -5.64 8.44 -8.49
C THR A 148 -4.14 8.64 -8.23
N THR A 149 -3.73 8.74 -6.96
CA THR A 149 -2.31 8.86 -6.59
C THR A 149 -1.53 7.60 -6.96
N LEU A 150 -2.07 6.41 -6.68
CA LEU A 150 -1.44 5.14 -7.08
C LEU A 150 -1.25 5.06 -8.60
N CYS A 151 -2.28 5.38 -9.39
CA CYS A 151 -2.21 5.37 -10.85
C CYS A 151 -1.14 6.33 -11.37
N ASN A 152 -1.09 7.55 -10.86
CA ASN A 152 -0.07 8.53 -11.25
C ASN A 152 1.36 8.04 -10.94
N GLU A 153 1.58 7.45 -9.76
CA GLU A 153 2.87 6.87 -9.39
C GLU A 153 3.27 5.70 -10.29
N ILE A 154 2.31 4.85 -10.66
CA ILE A 154 2.52 3.75 -11.61
C ILE A 154 2.93 4.31 -12.98
N GLU A 155 2.25 5.34 -13.48
CA GLU A 155 2.53 5.94 -14.79
C GLU A 155 3.89 6.64 -14.83
N LEU A 156 4.23 7.43 -13.81
CA LEU A 156 5.52 8.11 -13.72
C LEU A 156 6.68 7.12 -13.80
N LYS A 157 6.59 5.99 -13.09
CA LYS A 157 7.64 4.97 -13.06
C LYS A 157 7.74 4.12 -14.32
N ASN A 158 6.72 4.13 -15.18
CA ASN A 158 6.78 3.47 -16.50
C ASN A 158 7.43 4.36 -17.58
N THR A 159 7.75 5.63 -17.29
CA THR A 159 8.30 6.59 -18.26
C THR A 159 9.78 6.92 -18.07
N CYS A 160 10.44 6.32 -17.08
CA CYS A 160 11.89 6.44 -16.81
C CYS A 160 12.60 5.11 -17.10
#